data_AF-B8KYV5-F1
#
_entry.id   AF-B8KYV5-F1
#
_cell.length_a   1.000
_cell.length_b   1.000
_cell.length_c   1.000
_cell.angle_alpha   90.00
_cell.angle_beta   90.00
_cell.angle_gamma   90.00
#
_symmetry.space_group_name_H-M   'P 1'
#
loop_
_entity.id
_entity.type
_entity.pdbx_description
1 polymer ?
#
loop_
_entity_poly.entity_id
_entity_poly.type
_entity_poly.pdbx_seq_one_letter_code
_entity_poly.pdbx_strand_id
1 'polypeptide(L)'
;MWKGVSPALREKVEAVQAQLAAEGFDVRPVEGYRSPERQAALLASGSGVTSVGAFSSCHNFGLALDAAVFINGEPSWNLDDAHVMAGYQRFGELAEIVGLNWGGRWTSPKDYPHVELKAECGQAKWAYRQGRKPGAFPSVTGEPSSEVLARALAPAWCPAGMETACLAWGNENRMAWNWFAPARVCFATFPNTLKKIG
;
A
#
# COMPACT_ATOMS: atom_id res chain seq x y z
N MET A 1 12.26 2.49 -8.88
CA MET A 1 11.48 2.14 -7.68
C MET A 1 11.80 0.74 -7.14
N TRP A 2 11.52 -0.35 -7.86
CA TRP A 2 11.55 -1.73 -7.32
C TRP A 2 12.92 -2.38 -7.05
N LYS A 3 14.03 -1.71 -7.38
CA LYS A 3 15.37 -2.29 -7.21
C LYS A 3 15.64 -2.53 -5.72
N GLY A 4 15.94 -3.78 -5.35
CA GLY A 4 16.21 -4.19 -3.97
C GLY A 4 14.97 -4.40 -3.10
N VAL A 5 13.76 -4.27 -3.66
CA VAL A 5 12.50 -4.58 -2.97
C VAL A 5 12.19 -6.06 -3.13
N SER A 6 11.70 -6.70 -2.06
CA SER A 6 11.27 -8.10 -2.07
C SER A 6 10.21 -8.34 -3.16
N PRO A 7 10.33 -9.40 -3.98
CA PRO A 7 9.30 -9.76 -4.95
C PRO A 7 7.92 -9.95 -4.31
N ALA A 8 7.87 -10.49 -3.09
CA ALA A 8 6.61 -10.68 -2.35
C ALA A 8 5.98 -9.35 -1.92
N LEU A 9 6.79 -8.37 -1.50
CA LEU A 9 6.29 -7.03 -1.17
C LEU A 9 5.80 -6.32 -2.43
N ARG A 10 6.56 -6.41 -3.53
CA ARG A 10 6.19 -5.82 -4.81
C ARG A 10 4.84 -6.33 -5.30
N GLU A 11 4.65 -7.65 -5.33
CA GLU A 11 3.41 -8.26 -5.82
C GLU A 11 2.19 -7.80 -5.01
N LYS A 12 2.30 -7.76 -3.67
CA LYS A 12 1.27 -7.25 -2.77
C LYS A 12 0.94 -5.78 -3.05
N VAL A 13 1.96 -4.94 -3.18
CA VAL A 13 1.77 -3.50 -3.43
C VAL A 13 1.18 -3.27 -4.81
N GLU A 14 1.62 -3.96 -5.85
CA GLU A 14 1.06 -3.82 -7.21
C GLU A 14 -0.44 -4.19 -7.24
N ALA A 15 -0.86 -5.25 -6.54
CA ALA A 15 -2.27 -5.61 -6.40
C ALA A 15 -3.09 -4.53 -5.68
N VAL A 16 -2.56 -3.99 -4.57
CA VAL A 16 -3.19 -2.89 -3.82
C VAL A 16 -3.31 -1.63 -4.67
N GLN A 17 -2.25 -1.27 -5.40
CA GLN A 17 -2.26 -0.11 -6.30
C GLN A 17 -3.31 -0.24 -7.40
N ALA A 18 -3.44 -1.42 -8.01
CA ALA A 18 -4.45 -1.66 -9.04
C ALA A 18 -5.87 -1.43 -8.49
N GLN A 19 -6.14 -1.93 -7.28
CA GLN A 19 -7.45 -1.73 -6.64
C GLN A 19 -7.68 -0.27 -6.22
N LEU A 20 -6.67 0.43 -5.70
CA LEU A 20 -6.75 1.86 -5.39
C LEU A 20 -7.04 2.71 -6.63
N ALA A 21 -6.36 2.41 -7.73
CA ALA A 21 -6.56 3.08 -9.00
C ALA A 21 -7.97 2.85 -9.54
N ALA A 22 -8.47 1.61 -9.47
CA ALA A 22 -9.87 1.32 -9.78
C ALA A 22 -10.79 2.17 -8.89
N GLU A 23 -10.44 2.33 -7.62
CA GLU A 23 -11.13 3.15 -6.61
C GLU A 23 -11.06 4.65 -6.78
N GLY A 24 -10.27 5.17 -7.72
CA GLY A 24 -10.11 6.60 -7.97
C GLY A 24 -9.02 7.25 -7.11
N PHE A 25 -8.23 6.46 -6.39
CA PHE A 25 -7.08 6.94 -5.64
C PHE A 25 -5.79 6.70 -6.43
N ASP A 26 -5.01 7.75 -6.63
CA ASP A 26 -3.68 7.66 -7.22
C ASP A 26 -2.63 7.55 -6.11
N VAL A 27 -2.34 6.32 -5.68
CA VAL A 27 -1.33 6.06 -4.63
C VAL A 27 -0.13 5.37 -5.26
N ARG A 28 1.03 6.02 -5.18
CA ARG A 28 2.25 5.55 -5.85
C ARG A 28 3.39 5.32 -4.86
N PRO A 29 4.24 4.30 -5.06
CA PRO A 29 5.39 4.09 -4.22
C PRO A 29 6.41 5.18 -4.44
N VAL A 30 6.93 5.74 -3.35
CA VAL A 30 7.94 6.80 -3.36
C VAL A 30 9.28 6.32 -2.80
N GLU A 31 9.27 5.35 -1.90
CA GLU A 31 10.49 4.76 -1.36
C GLU A 31 10.33 3.26 -1.09
N GLY A 32 11.35 2.48 -1.46
CA GLY A 32 11.38 1.04 -1.26
C GLY A 32 12.64 0.66 -0.50
N TYR A 33 13.59 0.01 -1.17
CA TYR A 33 14.88 -0.27 -0.56
C TYR A 33 15.65 1.03 -0.25
N ARG A 34 16.16 1.12 0.98
CA ARG A 34 17.03 2.20 1.46
C ARG A 34 18.30 1.59 2.03
N SER A 35 19.44 1.88 1.43
CA SER A 35 20.75 1.36 1.88
C SER A 35 21.04 1.73 3.35
N PRO A 36 21.72 0.86 4.12
CA PRO A 36 22.16 1.14 5.49
C PRO A 36 22.95 2.45 5.64
N GLU A 37 23.78 2.80 4.65
CA GLU A 37 24.59 4.02 4.64
C GLU A 37 23.70 5.26 4.56
N ARG A 38 22.72 5.26 3.65
CA ARG A 38 21.69 6.31 3.56
C ARG A 38 20.86 6.39 4.83
N GLN A 39 20.52 5.25 5.44
CA GLN A 39 19.80 5.23 6.71
C GLN A 39 20.60 5.93 7.82
N ALA A 40 21.89 5.63 7.93
CA ALA A 40 22.78 6.29 8.89
C ALA A 40 22.90 7.80 8.60
N ALA A 41 23.00 8.20 7.33
CA ALA A 41 23.05 9.61 6.94
C ALA A 41 21.76 10.36 7.28
N LEU A 42 20.59 9.76 7.05
CA LEU A 42 19.29 10.36 7.40
C LEU A 42 19.11 10.51 8.91
N LEU A 43 19.55 9.52 9.69
CA LEU A 43 19.53 9.63 11.15
C LEU A 43 20.46 10.76 11.61
N ALA A 44 21.69 10.82 11.07
CA ALA A 44 22.66 11.85 11.40
C ALA A 44 22.21 13.26 10.99
N SER A 45 21.40 13.39 9.92
CA SER A 45 20.91 14.68 9.45
C SER A 45 19.87 15.31 10.39
N GLY A 46 19.27 14.54 11.30
CA GLY A 46 18.22 15.02 12.21
C GLY A 46 16.96 15.54 11.50
N SER A 47 16.72 15.12 10.26
CA SER A 47 15.60 15.63 9.44
C SER A 47 14.21 15.14 9.88
N GLY A 48 14.14 14.22 10.84
CA GLY A 48 12.89 13.58 11.27
C GLY A 48 12.38 12.48 10.34
N VAL A 49 13.04 12.22 9.20
CA VAL A 49 12.68 11.14 8.26
C VAL A 49 12.81 9.75 8.89
N THR A 50 13.70 9.59 9.87
CA THR A 50 13.87 8.34 10.62
C THR A 50 14.37 8.63 12.03
N SER A 51 13.95 7.80 12.97
CA SER A 51 14.45 7.78 14.35
C SER A 51 15.37 6.58 14.64
N VAL A 52 15.57 5.69 13.67
CA VAL A 52 16.35 4.45 13.83
C VAL A 52 17.59 4.41 12.97
N GLY A 53 18.64 3.75 13.47
CA GLY A 53 19.93 3.59 12.79
C GLY A 53 19.93 2.55 11.67
N ALA A 54 21.11 2.37 11.07
CA ALA A 54 21.34 1.34 10.06
C ALA A 54 20.87 -0.05 10.51
N PHE A 55 20.29 -0.81 9.57
CA PHE A 55 19.73 -2.15 9.78
C PHE A 55 18.62 -2.26 10.85
N SER A 56 18.09 -1.12 11.30
CA SER A 56 16.95 -1.09 12.23
C SER A 56 15.63 -0.79 11.53
N SER A 57 15.67 -0.39 10.26
CA SER A 57 14.49 -0.17 9.41
C SER A 57 14.27 -1.33 8.42
N CYS A 58 13.01 -1.67 8.16
CA CYS A 58 12.64 -2.70 7.17
C CYS A 58 12.99 -2.30 5.73
N HIS A 59 13.12 -1.00 5.44
CA HIS A 59 13.64 -0.51 4.15
C HIS A 59 15.08 -0.98 3.89
N ASN A 60 15.88 -1.21 4.94
CA ASN A 60 17.27 -1.67 4.81
C ASN A 60 17.38 -3.11 4.30
N PHE A 61 16.28 -3.85 4.32
CA PHE A 61 16.18 -5.22 3.87
C PHE A 61 15.28 -5.39 2.64
N GLY A 62 14.74 -4.29 2.10
CA GLY A 62 13.80 -4.36 0.97
C GLY A 62 12.41 -4.89 1.34
N LEU A 63 12.04 -4.79 2.62
CA LEU A 63 10.83 -5.37 3.20
C LEU A 63 9.81 -4.32 3.65
N ALA A 64 10.05 -3.07 3.31
CA ALA A 64 9.10 -2.00 3.49
C ALA A 64 9.05 -1.07 2.29
N LEU A 65 7.95 -0.34 2.19
CA LEU A 65 7.66 0.59 1.13
C LEU A 65 6.84 1.75 1.68
N ASP A 66 7.22 2.95 1.28
CA ASP A 66 6.45 4.17 1.52
C ASP A 66 5.77 4.58 0.22
N ALA A 67 4.50 4.98 0.31
CA ALA A 67 3.71 5.48 -0.80
C ALA A 67 3.20 6.90 -0.54
N ALA A 68 2.89 7.64 -1.61
CA ALA A 68 2.26 8.94 -1.52
C ALA A 68 0.95 8.96 -2.32
N VAL A 69 -0.03 9.72 -1.84
CA VAL A 69 -1.24 10.06 -2.61
C VAL A 69 -0.88 11.18 -3.58
N PHE A 70 -1.27 11.05 -4.85
CA PHE A 70 -1.03 12.03 -5.89
C PHE A 70 -2.32 12.79 -6.19
N ILE A 71 -2.22 14.12 -6.21
CA ILE A 71 -3.30 15.03 -6.59
C ILE A 71 -2.82 15.85 -7.77
N ASN A 72 -3.53 15.76 -8.91
CA ASN A 72 -3.16 16.45 -10.15
C ASN A 72 -1.71 16.20 -10.60
N GLY A 73 -1.19 15.00 -10.34
CA GLY A 73 0.17 14.60 -10.72
C GLY A 73 1.26 14.92 -9.70
N GLU A 74 0.94 15.62 -8.60
CA GLU A 74 1.89 15.98 -7.54
C GLU A 74 1.65 15.14 -6.27
N PRO A 75 2.69 14.67 -5.57
CA PRO A 75 2.54 13.91 -4.33
C PRO A 75 2.10 14.82 -3.17
N SER A 76 1.24 14.29 -2.31
CA SER A 76 0.75 14.97 -1.11
C SER A 76 0.80 14.05 0.12
N TRP A 77 1.24 14.64 1.23
CA TRP A 77 1.23 14.04 2.57
C TRP A 77 0.37 14.86 3.54
N ASN A 78 -0.44 15.79 3.02
CA ASN A 78 -1.31 16.62 3.85
C ASN A 78 -2.45 15.78 4.42
N LEU A 79 -2.30 15.32 5.66
CA LEU A 79 -3.29 14.48 6.34
C LEU A 79 -4.59 15.22 6.71
N ASP A 80 -4.61 16.56 6.63
CA ASP A 80 -5.82 17.37 6.81
C ASP A 80 -6.66 17.42 5.52
N ASP A 81 -6.09 17.05 4.37
CA ASP A 81 -6.84 16.88 3.13
C ASP A 81 -7.64 15.57 3.18
N ALA A 82 -8.97 15.68 3.06
CA ALA A 82 -9.87 14.54 3.16
C ALA A 82 -9.63 13.47 2.09
N HIS A 83 -9.21 13.85 0.88
CA HIS A 83 -8.89 12.89 -0.18
C HIS A 83 -7.58 12.17 0.11
N VAL A 84 -6.55 12.88 0.60
CA VAL A 84 -5.28 12.28 1.00
C VAL A 84 -5.47 11.30 2.16
N MET A 85 -6.19 11.72 3.20
CA MET A 85 -6.49 10.84 4.34
C MET A 85 -7.29 9.61 3.90
N ALA A 86 -8.32 9.77 3.07
CA ALA A 86 -9.10 8.64 2.55
C ALA A 86 -8.23 7.69 1.72
N GLY A 87 -7.33 8.23 0.89
CA GLY A 87 -6.38 7.44 0.10
C GLY A 87 -5.45 6.61 0.98
N TYR A 88 -4.89 7.19 2.04
CA TYR A 88 -4.05 6.45 2.98
C TYR A 88 -4.83 5.42 3.79
N GLN A 89 -6.03 5.74 4.27
CA GLN A 89 -6.89 4.79 4.99
C GLN A 89 -7.19 3.58 4.10
N ARG A 90 -7.57 3.83 2.84
CA ARG A 90 -7.88 2.76 1.90
C ARG A 90 -6.64 1.96 1.52
N PHE A 91 -5.50 2.61 1.32
CA PHE A 91 -4.21 1.95 1.10
C PHE A 91 -3.88 1.00 2.25
N GLY A 92 -4.05 1.45 3.49
CA GLY A 92 -3.84 0.65 4.69
C GLY A 92 -4.76 -0.58 4.78
N GLU A 93 -6.06 -0.40 4.57
CA GLU A 93 -7.05 -1.49 4.58
C GLU A 93 -6.71 -2.57 3.55
N LEU A 94 -6.42 -2.16 2.31
CA LEU A 94 -6.08 -3.08 1.23
C LEU A 94 -4.74 -3.77 1.48
N ALA A 95 -3.74 -3.04 1.99
CA ALA A 95 -2.45 -3.59 2.38
C ALA A 95 -2.59 -4.67 3.46
N GLU A 96 -3.44 -4.44 4.47
CA GLU A 96 -3.69 -5.42 5.53
C GLU A 96 -4.43 -6.66 5.02
N ILE A 97 -5.37 -6.52 4.08
CA ILE A 97 -6.05 -7.67 3.44
C ILE A 97 -5.03 -8.61 2.77
N VAL A 98 -4.02 -8.05 2.10
CA VAL A 98 -2.95 -8.85 1.46
C VAL A 98 -1.82 -9.22 2.43
N GLY A 99 -2.00 -9.00 3.73
CA GLY A 99 -1.09 -9.46 4.79
C GLY A 99 0.11 -8.54 5.07
N LEU A 100 0.08 -7.29 4.63
CA LEU A 100 1.08 -6.29 5.02
C LEU A 100 0.72 -5.67 6.37
N ASN A 101 1.73 -5.28 7.15
CA ASN A 101 1.54 -4.43 8.31
C ASN A 101 1.58 -2.97 7.87
N TRP A 102 0.55 -2.19 8.21
CA TRP A 102 0.43 -0.79 7.82
C TRP A 102 0.78 0.17 8.97
N GLY A 103 1.60 1.18 8.68
CA GLY A 103 2.07 2.16 9.65
C GLY A 103 1.00 3.09 10.21
N GLY A 104 -0.10 3.29 9.49
CA GLY A 104 -1.27 4.03 10.00
C GLY A 104 -1.98 3.34 11.18
N ARG A 105 -1.75 2.02 11.35
CA ARG A 105 -2.29 1.22 12.46
C ARG A 105 -1.40 1.25 13.72
N TRP A 106 -0.19 1.80 13.64
CA TRP A 106 0.73 1.84 14.78
C TRP A 106 0.20 2.73 15.91
N THR A 107 0.59 2.41 17.15
CA THR A 107 0.19 3.20 18.32
C THR A 107 0.83 4.58 18.31
N SER A 108 2.15 4.64 18.14
CA SER A 108 2.91 5.88 17.99
C SER A 108 4.36 5.57 17.56
N PRO A 109 4.98 6.40 16.70
CA PRO A 109 4.30 7.34 15.80
C PRO A 109 3.48 6.58 14.74
N LYS A 110 2.43 7.20 14.22
CA LYS A 110 1.71 6.68 13.05
C LYS A 110 2.43 7.08 11.78
N ASP A 111 2.56 6.14 10.85
CA ASP A 111 3.23 6.34 9.57
C ASP A 111 2.31 5.88 8.42
N TYR A 112 1.42 6.78 7.98
CA TYR A 112 0.38 6.47 6.99
C TYR A 112 0.93 6.05 5.61
N PRO A 113 2.04 6.61 5.12
CA PRO A 113 2.73 6.14 3.90
C PRO A 113 3.23 4.70 3.95
N HIS A 114 3.48 4.16 5.14
CA HIS A 114 4.36 3.01 5.31
C HIS A 114 3.63 1.67 5.35
N VAL A 115 4.15 0.68 4.61
CA VAL A 115 3.77 -0.73 4.74
C VAL A 115 5.01 -1.62 4.81
N GLU A 116 4.90 -2.73 5.55
CA GLU A 116 6.01 -3.68 5.71
C GLU A 116 5.57 -5.15 5.78
N LEU A 117 6.46 -6.02 5.32
CA LEU A 117 6.46 -7.45 5.63
C LEU A 117 7.02 -7.65 7.05
N LYS A 118 6.18 -7.46 8.07
CA LYS A 118 6.59 -7.35 9.48
C LYS A 118 7.31 -8.59 10.00
N ALA A 119 6.82 -9.79 9.67
CA ALA A 119 7.39 -11.04 10.16
C ALA A 119 8.80 -11.27 9.56
N GLU A 120 8.91 -11.12 8.25
CA GLU A 120 10.13 -11.22 7.46
C GLU A 120 11.14 -10.17 7.92
N CYS A 121 10.70 -8.94 8.14
CA CYS A 121 11.57 -7.90 8.66
C CYS A 121 12.07 -8.20 10.08
N GLY A 122 11.22 -8.76 10.94
CA GLY A 122 11.63 -9.27 12.25
C GLY A 122 12.75 -10.29 12.14
N GLN A 123 12.59 -11.28 11.25
CA GLN A 123 13.60 -12.31 10.99
C GLN A 123 14.90 -11.73 10.42
N ALA A 124 14.82 -10.77 9.49
CA ALA A 124 15.97 -10.11 8.90
C ALA A 124 16.79 -9.32 9.94
N LYS A 125 16.10 -8.52 10.75
CA LYS A 125 16.70 -7.76 11.85
C LYS A 125 17.34 -8.69 12.89
N TRP A 126 16.67 -9.80 13.22
CA TRP A 126 17.22 -10.79 14.15
C TRP A 126 18.47 -11.47 13.58
N ALA A 127 18.44 -11.93 12.33
CA ALA A 127 19.59 -12.55 11.67
C ALA A 127 20.81 -11.60 11.66
N TYR A 128 20.58 -10.33 11.28
CA TYR A 128 21.62 -9.31 11.30
C TYR A 128 22.25 -9.13 12.69
N ARG A 129 21.42 -9.04 13.75
CA ARG A 129 21.91 -8.92 15.14
C ARG A 129 22.76 -10.11 15.58
N GLN A 130 22.57 -11.28 14.97
CA GLN A 130 23.36 -12.49 15.23
C GLN A 130 24.61 -12.59 14.34
N GLY A 131 24.96 -11.54 13.58
CA GLY A 131 26.06 -11.57 12.61
C GLY A 131 25.79 -12.49 11.41
N ARG A 132 24.52 -12.87 11.19
CA ARG A 132 24.09 -13.73 10.08
C ARG A 132 23.58 -12.87 8.93
N LYS A 133 23.73 -13.37 7.70
CA LYS A 133 23.04 -12.78 6.56
C LYS A 133 21.55 -13.17 6.64
N PRO A 134 20.62 -12.22 6.45
CA PRO A 134 19.22 -12.57 6.22
C PRO A 134 19.15 -13.60 5.07
N GLY A 135 18.35 -14.65 5.24
CA GLY A 135 18.07 -15.57 4.15
C GLY A 135 17.45 -14.82 2.96
N ALA A 136 17.54 -15.40 1.76
CA ALA A 136 16.74 -14.90 0.65
C ALA A 136 15.26 -15.06 1.03
N PHE A 137 14.49 -13.97 0.95
CA PHE A 137 13.05 -14.06 1.18
C PHE A 137 12.44 -14.95 0.09
N PRO A 138 11.56 -15.88 0.46
CA PRO A 138 10.92 -16.74 -0.52
C PRO A 138 10.22 -15.88 -1.58
N SER A 139 10.22 -16.37 -2.82
CA SER A 139 9.37 -15.82 -3.89
C SER A 139 7.91 -15.86 -3.46
N VAL A 140 7.04 -15.11 -4.15
CA VAL A 140 5.59 -15.20 -3.97
C VAL A 140 5.18 -16.68 -4.05
N THR A 141 4.70 -17.24 -2.94
CA THR A 141 4.15 -18.60 -2.87
C THR A 141 2.73 -18.52 -2.37
N GLY A 142 1.82 -19.25 -2.99
CA GLY A 142 0.41 -19.27 -2.62
C GLY A 142 -0.46 -18.49 -3.61
N GLU A 143 -1.65 -18.12 -3.15
CA GLU A 143 -2.64 -17.40 -3.93
C GLU A 143 -2.15 -15.98 -4.28
N PRO A 144 -2.34 -15.50 -5.54
CA PRO A 144 -2.05 -14.13 -5.93
C PRO A 144 -2.77 -13.11 -5.04
N SER A 145 -2.11 -12.01 -4.68
CA SER A 145 -2.69 -10.96 -3.85
C SER A 145 -3.89 -10.29 -4.53
N SER A 146 -3.95 -10.29 -5.87
CA SER A 146 -5.13 -9.85 -6.63
C SER A 146 -6.36 -10.74 -6.37
N GLU A 147 -6.17 -12.06 -6.26
CA GLU A 147 -7.25 -13.01 -5.96
C GLU A 147 -7.66 -12.91 -4.48
N VAL A 148 -6.70 -12.73 -3.57
CA VAL A 148 -6.97 -12.45 -2.15
C VAL A 148 -7.84 -11.19 -2.00
N LEU A 149 -7.48 -10.11 -2.70
CA LEU A 149 -8.29 -8.88 -2.74
C LEU A 149 -9.66 -9.12 -3.35
N ALA A 150 -9.73 -9.81 -4.49
CA ALA A 150 -10.99 -10.13 -5.16
C ALA A 150 -11.95 -10.84 -4.21
N ARG A 151 -11.50 -11.87 -3.51
CA ARG A 151 -12.32 -12.61 -2.55
C ARG A 151 -12.72 -11.75 -1.35
N ALA A 152 -11.80 -10.96 -0.81
CA ALA A 152 -12.10 -10.11 0.34
C ALA A 152 -13.08 -8.98 0.02
N LEU A 153 -13.11 -8.51 -1.22
CA LEU A 153 -13.93 -7.39 -1.67
C LEU A 153 -15.18 -7.82 -2.45
N ALA A 154 -15.32 -9.12 -2.75
CA ALA A 154 -16.46 -9.65 -3.47
C ALA A 154 -17.78 -9.31 -2.74
N PRO A 155 -18.80 -8.81 -3.46
CA PRO A 155 -20.11 -8.61 -2.88
C PRO A 155 -20.69 -9.93 -2.33
N ALA A 156 -21.54 -9.84 -1.31
CA ALA A 156 -22.14 -11.02 -0.67
C ALA A 156 -23.00 -11.88 -1.62
N TRP A 157 -23.48 -11.31 -2.73
CA TRP A 157 -24.22 -12.04 -3.76
C TRP A 157 -23.33 -12.72 -4.80
N CYS A 158 -22.03 -12.44 -4.81
CA CYS A 158 -21.11 -13.00 -5.80
C CYS A 158 -21.08 -14.52 -5.67
N PRO A 159 -21.31 -15.27 -6.77
CA PRO A 159 -21.17 -16.72 -6.74
C PRO A 159 -19.75 -17.12 -6.34
N ALA A 160 -19.63 -18.16 -5.52
CA ALA A 160 -18.33 -18.70 -5.13
C ALA A 160 -17.50 -19.08 -6.38
N GLY A 161 -16.24 -18.65 -6.42
CA GLY A 161 -15.34 -18.84 -7.55
C GLY A 161 -15.47 -17.78 -8.67
N MET A 162 -16.35 -16.79 -8.52
CA MET A 162 -16.50 -15.66 -9.46
C MET A 162 -16.01 -14.33 -8.90
N GLU A 163 -15.29 -14.33 -7.78
CA GLU A 163 -14.93 -13.14 -7.01
C GLU A 163 -14.18 -12.11 -7.85
N THR A 164 -13.23 -12.56 -8.67
CA THR A 164 -12.47 -11.70 -9.59
C THR A 164 -13.37 -11.04 -10.63
N ALA A 165 -14.32 -11.78 -11.22
CA ALA A 165 -15.25 -11.26 -12.21
C ALA A 165 -16.25 -10.28 -11.58
N CYS A 166 -16.77 -10.59 -10.38
CA CYS A 166 -17.65 -9.71 -9.63
C CYS A 166 -16.94 -8.40 -9.23
N LEU A 167 -15.69 -8.48 -8.75
CA LEU A 167 -14.90 -7.30 -8.38
C LEU A 167 -14.62 -6.44 -9.61
N ALA A 168 -14.16 -7.04 -10.71
CA ALA A 168 -13.90 -6.32 -11.96
C ALA A 168 -15.15 -5.61 -12.47
N TRP A 169 -16.27 -6.33 -12.54
CA TRP A 169 -17.54 -5.76 -12.98
C TRP A 169 -18.04 -4.65 -12.03
N GLY A 170 -17.91 -4.82 -10.71
CA GLY A 170 -18.24 -3.80 -9.73
C GLY A 170 -17.37 -2.54 -9.84
N ASN A 171 -16.09 -2.71 -10.16
CA ASN A 171 -15.17 -1.61 -10.41
C ASN A 171 -15.55 -0.79 -11.66
N GLU A 172 -16.06 -1.45 -12.71
CA GLU A 172 -16.53 -0.83 -13.95
C GLU A 172 -17.93 -0.19 -13.81
N ASN A 173 -18.80 -0.76 -12.96
CA ASN A 173 -20.22 -0.41 -12.89
C ASN A 173 -20.60 0.24 -11.55
N ARG A 174 -19.75 1.11 -11.02
CA ARG A 174 -19.91 1.74 -9.70
C ARG A 174 -21.25 2.45 -9.48
N MET A 175 -21.79 3.08 -10.53
CA MET A 175 -23.07 3.80 -10.48
C MET A 175 -24.29 2.88 -10.62
N ALA A 176 -24.11 1.64 -11.10
CA ALA A 176 -25.19 0.66 -11.18
C ALA A 176 -25.61 0.13 -9.80
N TRP A 177 -24.82 0.41 -8.76
CA TRP A 177 -25.08 0.02 -7.38
C TRP A 177 -25.12 1.25 -6.48
N ASN A 178 -26.32 1.61 -6.01
CA ASN A 178 -26.49 2.73 -5.10
C ASN A 178 -26.18 2.30 -3.67
N TRP A 179 -24.90 2.41 -3.30
CA TRP A 179 -24.41 2.19 -1.93
C TRP A 179 -24.75 3.39 -1.04
N PHE A 180 -25.96 3.46 -0.50
CA PHE A 180 -26.30 4.47 0.51
C PHE A 180 -25.62 4.19 1.86
N ALA A 181 -24.33 4.56 1.93
CA ALA A 181 -23.55 5.13 3.04
C ALA A 181 -23.39 4.32 4.37
N PRO A 182 -22.24 4.45 5.06
CA PRO A 182 -21.78 5.72 5.59
C PRO A 182 -20.59 6.24 4.78
N ALA A 183 -20.65 7.50 4.33
CA ALA A 183 -19.66 8.26 3.56
C ALA A 183 -18.26 7.59 3.43
N ARG A 184 -18.09 6.72 2.42
CA ARG A 184 -16.76 6.28 1.97
C ARG A 184 -16.37 7.23 0.85
N VAL A 185 -15.56 8.23 1.18
CA VAL A 185 -15.23 9.30 0.22
C VAL A 185 -14.54 8.71 -1.01
N CYS A 186 -15.22 8.77 -2.15
CA CYS A 186 -14.59 9.01 -3.44
C CYS A 186 -15.51 9.92 -4.29
N PHE A 187 -15.33 11.24 -4.12
CA PHE A 187 -15.92 12.31 -4.97
C PHE A 187 -14.84 13.23 -5.59
N ALA A 188 -13.59 12.77 -5.67
CA ALA A 188 -12.54 13.36 -6.50
C ALA A 188 -11.95 12.19 -7.29
N THR A 189 -12.13 12.05 -8.60
CA THR A 189 -12.13 13.05 -9.68
C THR A 189 -13.33 12.87 -10.61
N PHE A 190 -14.34 13.73 -10.48
CA PHE A 190 -15.31 13.98 -11.55
C PHE A 190 -14.86 15.22 -12.32
N PRO A 191 -14.22 15.10 -13.51
CA PRO A 191 -14.26 16.20 -14.45
C PRO A 191 -15.68 16.28 -14.99
N ASN A 192 -16.36 17.35 -14.58
CA ASN A 192 -17.62 17.80 -15.13
C ASN A 192 -17.41 18.11 -16.63
N THR A 193 -17.58 17.13 -17.51
CA THR A 193 -17.93 17.36 -18.92
C THR A 193 -18.87 16.26 -19.38
N LEU A 194 -20.17 16.49 -19.18
CA LEU A 194 -21.18 15.98 -20.11
C LEU A 194 -20.84 16.55 -21.50
N LYS A 195 -20.01 15.85 -22.27
CA LYS A 195 -20.11 15.95 -23.72
C LYS A 195 -21.48 15.38 -24.06
N LYS A 196 -22.41 16.28 -24.35
CA LYS A 196 -23.65 15.98 -25.07
C LYS A 196 -23.29 15.05 -26.22
N ILE A 197 -23.79 13.82 -26.16
CA ILE A 197 -23.92 12.97 -27.33
C ILE A 197 -25.28 13.36 -27.90
N GLY A 198 -25.23 14.14 -28.99
CA GLY A 198 -26.36 14.25 -29.92
C GLY A 198 -26.45 13.02 -30.79
#